data_AF-A0A1S8TAN5-F1
#
_entry.id   AF-A0A1S8TAN5-F1
#
_cell.length_a   1.000
_cell.length_b   1.000
_cell.length_c   1.000
_cell.angle_alpha   90.00
_cell.angle_beta   90.00
_cell.angle_gamma   90.00
#
_symmetry.space_group_name_H-M   'P 1'
#
loop_
_entity.id
_entity.type
_entity.pdbx_description
1 polymer ?
#
loop_
_entity_poly.entity_id
_entity_poly.type
_entity_poly.pdbx_seq_one_letter_code
_entity_poly.pdbx_strand_id
1 'polypeptide(L)' 'MEHILIVDDNVTNLKFAEQALKPHYKVTLLTSAMQTMKFLSKNTPDLILRCQI' A
#
# COMPACT_ATOMS: atom_id res chain seq x y z
N MET A 1 15.23 -2.23 3.83
CA MET A 1 14.35 -2.26 2.66
C MET A 1 13.12 -1.45 3.03
N GLU A 2 12.90 -0.32 2.36
CA GLU A 2 11.81 0.61 2.68
C GLU A 2 10.45 -0.05 2.43
N HIS A 3 9.48 0.23 3.30
CA HIS A 3 8.13 -0.33 3.29
C HIS A 3 7.13 0.71 2.80
N ILE A 4 6.55 0.45 1.63
CA ILE A 4 5.48 1.25 1.06
C ILE A 4 4.12 0.60 1.34
N LEU A 5 3.19 1.38 1.88
CA LEU A 5 1.78 1.01 2.03
C LEU A 5 0.97 1.62 0.89
N ILE A 6 0.25 0.80 0.13
CA ILE A 6 -0.58 1.24 -1.01
C ILE A 6 -2.04 1.06 -0.64
N VAL A 7 -2.84 2.11 -0.82
CA VAL A 7 -4.27 2.12 -0.48
C VAL A 7 -5.09 2.57 -1.69
N ASP A 8 -5.95 1.68 -2.19
CA ASP A 8 -6.84 1.91 -3.34
C ASP A 8 -8.01 0.90 -3.24
N ASP A 9 -9.24 1.31 -3.53
CA ASP A 9 -10.43 0.44 -3.49
C ASP A 9 -10.54 -0.46 -4.74
N ASN A 10 -9.81 -0.14 -5.80
CA ASN A 10 -9.67 -0.92 -7.01
C ASN A 10 -8.48 -1.89 -6.94
N VAL A 11 -8.78 -3.18 -6.89
CA VAL A 11 -7.79 -4.27 -6.80
C VAL A 11 -6.83 -4.30 -8.00
N THR A 12 -7.27 -3.89 -9.19
CA THR A 12 -6.43 -3.85 -10.39
C THR A 12 -5.31 -2.82 -10.24
N ASN A 13 -5.61 -1.63 -9.69
CA ASN A 13 -4.63 -0.59 -9.42
C ASN A 13 -3.61 -1.06 -8.38
N LEU A 14 -4.08 -1.70 -7.30
CA LEU A 14 -3.21 -2.28 -6.27
C LEU A 14 -2.22 -3.29 -6.87
N LYS A 15 -2.68 -4.18 -7.76
CA LYS A 15 -1.84 -5.19 -8.42
C LYS A 15 -0.84 -4.57 -9.37
N PHE A 16 -1.23 -3.54 -10.13
CA PHE A 16 -0.32 -2.80 -11.00
C PHE A 16 0.80 -2.13 -10.19
N ALA A 17 0.44 -1.42 -9.11
CA ALA A 17 1.41 -0.75 -8.26
C ALA A 17 2.34 -1.75 -7.51
N GLU A 18 1.79 -2.88 -7.07
CA GLU A 18 2.58 -3.98 -6.48
C GLU A 18 3.65 -4.48 -7.44
N GLN A 19 3.29 -4.76 -8.70
CA GLN A 19 4.23 -5.25 -9.72
C GLN A 19 5.36 -4.26 -9.97
N ALA A 20 5.06 -2.96 -10.01
CA ALA A 20 6.06 -1.91 -10.22
C ALA A 20 7.02 -1.76 -9.04
N LEU A 21 6.55 -1.91 -7.80
CA LEU A 21 7.30 -1.55 -6.59
C LEU A 21 7.96 -2.73 -5.88
N LYS A 22 7.38 -3.94 -5.97
CA LYS A 22 7.91 -5.18 -5.37
C LYS A 22 9.40 -5.45 -5.64
N PRO A 23 9.97 -5.14 -6.82
CA PRO A 23 11.40 -5.39 -7.07
C PRO A 23 12.34 -4.57 -6.18
N HIS A 24 11.88 -3.44 -5.64
CA HIS A 24 12.70 -2.48 -4.90
C HIS A 24 12.26 -2.27 -3.45
N TYR A 25 10.96 -2.46 -3.16
CA TYR A 25 10.34 -2.12 -1.89
C TYR A 25 9.57 -3.30 -1.30
N LYS A 26 9.46 -3.31 0.03
CA LYS A 26 8.44 -4.13 0.69
C LYS A 26 7.10 -3.43 0.49
N VAL A 27 6.11 -4.14 -0.05
CA VAL A 27 4.79 -3.57 -0.37
C VAL A 27 3.71 -4.21 0.49
N THR A 28 2.76 -3.41 0.97
CA THR A 28 1.51 -3.90 1.56
C THR A 28 0.34 -3.21 0.87
N LEU A 29 -0.64 -4.00 0.44
CA LEU A 29 -1.81 -3.54 -0.28
C LEU A 29 -3.03 -3.56 0.64
N LEU A 30 -3.75 -2.45 0.73
CA LEU A 30 -4.98 -2.34 1.51
C LEU A 30 -6.08 -1.73 0.66
N THR A 31 -7.32 -2.21 0.86
CA THR A 31 -8.46 -1.77 0.04
C THR A 31 -9.32 -0.69 0.68
N SER A 32 -8.97 -0.25 1.89
CA SER A 32 -9.80 0.72 2.61
C SER A 32 -9.05 1.50 3.68
N ALA A 33 -9.62 2.64 4.05
CA ALA A 33 -9.18 3.43 5.20
C ALA A 33 -9.24 2.63 6.51
N MET A 34 -10.27 1.79 6.73
CA MET A 34 -10.39 0.98 7.93
C MET A 34 -9.22 0.01 8.09
N GLN A 35 -8.85 -0.69 7.01
CA GLN A 35 -7.68 -1.56 7.02
C GLN A 35 -6.40 -0.76 7.23
N THR A 36 -6.30 0.43 6.64
CA THR A 36 -5.16 1.33 6.79
C THR A 36 -4.95 1.71 8.25
N MET A 37 -6.00 2.16 8.93
CA MET A 37 -5.93 2.50 10.36
C MET A 37 -5.55 1.30 11.23
N LYS A 38 -6.12 0.12 10.94
CA LYS A 38 -5.76 -1.12 11.65
C LYS A 38 -4.28 -1.49 11.44
N PHE A 39 -3.76 -1.32 10.23
CA PHE A 39 -2.36 -1.57 9.93
C PHE A 39 -1.43 -0.57 10.64
N LEU A 40 -1.74 0.73 10.57
CA LEU A 40 -0.95 1.81 11.16
C LEU A 40 -0.93 1.75 12.70
N SER A 41 -1.93 1.14 13.33
CA SER A 41 -1.93 0.92 14.80
C SER A 41 -0.79 0.03 15.30
N LYS A 42 -0.14 -0.73 14.40
CA LYS A 42 0.89 -1.73 14.73
C LYS A 42 2.17 -1.60 13.91
N ASN A 43 2.15 -0.81 12.84
CA ASN A 43 3.23 -0.74 11.86
C ASN A 43 3.41 0.70 11.39
N THR A 44 4.65 1.08 11.08
CA THR A 44 4.98 2.39 10.52
C THR A 44 5.64 2.19 9.16
N PRO A 45 4.93 2.39 8.03
CA PRO A 45 5.55 2.37 6.72
C PRO A 45 6.38 3.63 6.50
N ASP A 46 7.34 3.58 5.58
CA ASP A 46 8.17 4.72 5.20
C ASP A 46 7.40 5.68 4.27
N LEU A 47 6.43 5.15 3.50
CA LEU A 47 5.56 5.92 2.61
C LEU A 47 4.16 5.30 2.54
N ILE A 48 3.14 6.15 2.49
CA ILE A 48 1.76 5.76 2.17
C ILE A 48 1.39 6.38 0.82
N LEU A 49 1.00 5.55 -0.14
CA LEU A 49 0.58 5.96 -1.47
C LEU A 49 -0.92 5.71 -1.65
N ARG A 50 -1.67 6.78 -1.94
CA ARG A 50 -3.09 6.70 -2.30
C ARG A 50 -3.23 6.94 -3.80
N CYS A 51 -3.78 5.97 -4.53
CA CYS A 51 -3.98 6.06 -5.96
C CYS A 51 -5.42 6.51 -6.21
N GLN A 52 -5.59 7.72 -6.75
CA GLN A 52 -6.86 8.26 -7.22
C GLN A 52 -6.53 8.89 -8.57
N ILE A 53 -6.82 8.18 -9.67
CA ILE A 53 -6.61 8.65 -11.04
C ILE A 53 -7.92 9.26 -11.53
#